data_AF-A0A2Z6USC2-F1
#
_entry.id   AF-A0A2Z6USC2-F1
#
_cell.length_a   1.000
_cell.length_b   1.000
_cell.length_c   1.000
_cell.angle_alpha   90.00
_cell.angle_beta   90.00
_cell.angle_gamma   90.00
#
_symmetry.space_group_name_H-M   'P 1'
#
loop_
_entity.id
_entity.type
_entity.pdbx_description
1 polymer ?
#
loop_
_entity_poly.entity_id
_entity_poly.type
_entity_poly.pdbx_seq_one_letter_code
_entity_poly.pdbx_strand_id
1 'polypeptide(L)'
;MLPILTPTASQRIITAFSALNHPDWGEGIYFLPPALTTAIIVLHQLPETPETLWLRLLGRGGTRSRAIDELEALSPNHPFKSASLKLLYNLSRNLQALPKRTQEERKFIMRLAPLYEQDREKAIQQGEAKVVLRQLKRRFGELPPNITETIQKLSVEKLEDLGEALLDFETQADLINWLNQA
;
A
#
# COMPACT_ATOMS: atom_id res chain seq x y z
N MET A 1 12.65 -23.67 3.75
CA MET A 1 13.55 -22.90 2.86
C MET A 1 13.44 -21.43 3.25
N LEU A 2 14.50 -20.86 3.82
CA LEU A 2 14.57 -19.43 4.18
C LEU A 2 15.42 -18.73 3.11
N PRO A 3 14.88 -17.77 2.34
CA PRO A 3 15.66 -17.07 1.32
C PRO A 3 16.57 -16.00 1.96
N ILE A 4 17.74 -15.80 1.37
CA ILE A 4 18.68 -14.73 1.69
C ILE A 4 18.39 -13.55 0.77
N LEU A 5 17.92 -12.44 1.34
CA LEU A 5 17.69 -11.20 0.62
C LEU A 5 18.96 -10.34 0.64
N THR A 6 19.49 -10.00 -0.53
CA THR A 6 20.63 -9.08 -0.66
C THR A 6 20.31 -7.93 -1.61
N PRO A 7 20.61 -6.66 -1.25
CA PRO A 7 20.43 -5.53 -2.16
C PRO A 7 21.23 -5.72 -3.46
N THR A 8 22.46 -6.19 -3.36
CA THR A 8 23.37 -6.44 -4.47
C THR A 8 24.15 -7.73 -4.28
N ALA A 9 24.44 -8.42 -5.38
CA ALA A 9 25.31 -9.60 -5.40
C ALA A 9 26.21 -9.52 -6.63
N SER A 10 27.48 -9.85 -6.44
CA SER A 10 28.41 -9.97 -7.57
C SER A 10 28.35 -11.37 -8.16
N GLN A 11 28.66 -11.51 -9.45
CA GLN A 11 28.69 -12.81 -10.12
C GLN A 11 29.66 -13.79 -9.45
N ARG A 12 30.74 -13.27 -8.85
CA ARG A 12 31.71 -14.07 -8.09
C ARG A 12 31.06 -14.82 -6.92
N ILE A 13 30.15 -14.16 -6.19
CA ILE A 13 29.46 -14.77 -5.04
C ILE A 13 28.46 -15.82 -5.54
N ILE A 14 27.71 -15.50 -6.59
CA ILE A 14 26.73 -16.41 -7.19
C ILE A 14 27.42 -17.70 -7.67
N THR A 15 28.54 -17.58 -8.40
CA THR A 15 29.33 -18.74 -8.85
C THR A 15 29.99 -19.48 -7.67
N ALA A 16 30.52 -18.77 -6.66
CA ALA A 16 31.17 -19.41 -5.52
C ALA A 16 30.23 -20.33 -4.74
N PHE A 17 28.95 -19.98 -4.66
CA PHE A 17 27.93 -20.78 -4.01
C PHE A 17 27.21 -21.76 -4.96
N SER A 18 27.68 -21.91 -6.20
CA SER A 18 27.03 -22.74 -7.24
C SER A 18 25.54 -22.43 -7.38
N ALA A 19 25.17 -21.15 -7.25
CA ALA A 19 23.78 -20.73 -7.26
C ALA A 19 23.27 -20.66 -8.71
N LEU A 20 22.20 -21.38 -9.00
CA LEU A 20 21.63 -21.48 -10.36
C LEU A 20 20.34 -20.68 -10.45
N ASN A 21 20.18 -19.95 -11.56
CA ASN A 21 18.89 -19.34 -11.87
C ASN A 21 17.94 -20.42 -12.40
N HIS A 22 16.71 -20.42 -11.91
CA HIS A 22 15.65 -21.28 -12.45
C HIS A 22 14.81 -20.48 -13.45
N PRO A 23 14.62 -20.98 -14.70
CA PRO A 23 13.90 -20.25 -15.75
C PRO A 23 12.48 -19.82 -15.34
N ASP A 24 11.80 -20.62 -14.51
CA ASP A 24 10.44 -20.30 -14.02
C ASP A 24 10.38 -19.12 -13.03
N TRP A 25 11.49 -18.75 -12.38
CA TRP A 25 11.51 -17.72 -11.31
C TRP A 25 12.04 -16.37 -11.77
N GLY A 26 12.59 -16.29 -12.99
CA GLY A 26 13.06 -15.04 -13.59
C GLY A 26 14.42 -14.55 -13.06
N GLU A 27 14.85 -13.38 -13.54
CA GLU A 27 16.13 -12.80 -13.16
C GLU A 27 16.17 -12.37 -11.68
N GLY A 28 17.33 -12.52 -11.04
CA GLY A 28 17.56 -12.10 -9.66
C GLY A 28 17.25 -13.13 -8.59
N ILE A 29 16.74 -14.32 -8.93
CA ILE A 29 16.51 -15.43 -7.98
C ILE A 29 17.47 -16.58 -8.30
N TYR A 30 18.34 -16.91 -7.34
CA TYR A 30 19.35 -17.95 -7.51
C TYR A 30 19.21 -19.02 -6.43
N PHE A 31 19.00 -20.27 -6.84
CA PHE A 31 18.85 -21.40 -5.93
C PHE A 31 20.21 -22.02 -5.61
N LEU A 32 20.46 -22.25 -4.33
CA LEU A 32 21.64 -22.96 -3.88
C LEU A 32 21.48 -24.47 -4.04
N PRO A 33 22.58 -25.24 -4.02
CA PRO A 33 22.54 -26.69 -4.12
C PRO A 33 21.54 -27.33 -3.14
N PRO A 34 20.91 -28.47 -3.51
CA PRO A 34 19.80 -29.07 -2.74
C PRO A 34 20.11 -29.33 -1.27
N ALA A 35 21.38 -29.56 -0.93
CA ALA A 35 21.83 -29.76 0.45
C ALA A 35 21.61 -28.55 1.38
N LEU A 36 21.58 -27.33 0.83
CA LEU A 36 21.39 -26.09 1.60
C LEU A 36 19.93 -25.62 1.65
N THR A 37 19.07 -26.12 0.75
CA THR A 37 17.63 -25.77 0.68
C THR A 37 17.34 -24.27 0.85
N THR A 38 18.15 -23.42 0.19
CA THR A 38 18.14 -21.97 0.35
C THR A 38 18.23 -21.29 -1.02
N ALA A 39 17.76 -20.05 -1.12
CA ALA A 39 17.87 -19.23 -2.32
C ALA A 39 18.49 -17.86 -1.98
N ILE A 40 19.24 -17.28 -2.91
CA ILE A 40 19.75 -15.91 -2.87
C ILE A 40 18.87 -15.07 -3.79
N ILE A 41 18.24 -14.05 -3.23
CA ILE A 41 17.38 -13.12 -3.95
C ILE A 41 18.11 -11.77 -4.01
N VAL A 42 18.38 -11.33 -5.23
CA VAL A 42 19.17 -10.13 -5.53
C VAL A 42 18.23 -9.01 -5.92
N LEU A 43 17.94 -8.09 -4.99
CA LEU A 43 16.83 -7.14 -5.10
C LEU A 43 16.93 -6.21 -6.32
N HIS A 44 18.15 -5.78 -6.69
CA HIS A 44 18.34 -4.89 -7.85
C HIS A 44 18.20 -5.56 -9.22
N GLN A 45 18.22 -6.90 -9.28
CA GLN A 45 18.08 -7.69 -10.51
C GLN A 45 16.65 -8.19 -10.72
N LEU A 46 15.77 -7.99 -9.73
CA LEU A 46 14.38 -8.41 -9.86
C LEU A 46 13.67 -7.57 -10.93
N PRO A 47 12.85 -8.21 -11.79
CA PRO A 47 12.09 -7.50 -12.82
C PRO A 47 11.13 -6.50 -12.20
N GLU A 48 10.86 -5.38 -12.89
CA GLU A 48 9.93 -4.34 -12.41
C GLU A 48 8.47 -4.77 -12.64
N THR A 49 7.99 -5.63 -11.74
CA THR A 49 6.64 -6.19 -11.76
C THR A 49 5.96 -6.04 -10.39
N PRO A 50 4.62 -6.03 -10.32
CA PRO A 50 3.88 -5.95 -9.05
C PRO A 50 4.26 -7.06 -8.06
N GLU A 51 4.61 -8.25 -8.55
CA GLU A 51 4.98 -9.42 -7.73
C GLU A 51 6.30 -9.21 -6.99
N THR A 52 7.26 -8.50 -7.59
CA THR A 52 8.58 -8.23 -6.99
C THR A 52 8.66 -6.90 -6.24
N LEU A 53 7.61 -6.08 -6.34
CA LEU A 53 7.55 -4.73 -5.80
C LEU A 53 7.93 -4.69 -4.31
N TRP A 54 7.36 -5.60 -3.51
CA TRP A 54 7.65 -5.68 -2.07
C TRP A 54 9.13 -5.95 -1.77
N LEU A 55 9.76 -6.82 -2.56
CA LEU A 55 11.17 -7.14 -2.40
C LEU A 55 12.04 -5.94 -2.79
N ARG A 56 11.69 -5.23 -3.88
CA ARG A 56 12.42 -4.03 -4.33
C ARG A 56 12.29 -2.87 -3.35
N LEU A 57 11.16 -2.73 -2.65
CA LEU A 57 10.98 -1.74 -1.57
C LEU A 57 11.95 -1.95 -0.39
N LEU A 58 12.36 -3.20 -0.11
CA LEU A 58 13.38 -3.53 0.90
C LEU A 58 14.82 -3.23 0.42
N GLY A 59 15.02 -2.99 -0.88
CA GLY A 59 16.30 -2.64 -1.48
C GLY A 59 16.86 -1.30 -1.00
N ARG A 60 17.92 -0.79 -1.62
CA ARG A 60 18.51 0.53 -1.31
C ARG A 60 18.67 1.36 -2.58
N GLY A 61 18.91 2.67 -2.42
CA GLY A 61 19.18 3.59 -3.54
C GLY A 61 18.08 3.59 -4.61
N GLY A 62 18.49 3.52 -5.88
CA GLY A 62 17.62 3.65 -7.04
C GLY A 62 16.59 2.52 -7.23
N THR A 63 16.85 1.31 -6.73
CA THR A 63 15.86 0.20 -6.75
C THR A 63 14.68 0.52 -5.85
N ARG A 64 14.94 1.05 -4.65
CA ARG A 64 13.89 1.46 -3.73
C ARG A 64 13.12 2.66 -4.26
N SER A 65 13.79 3.64 -4.85
CA SER A 65 13.12 4.82 -5.42
C SER A 65 12.12 4.43 -6.50
N ARG A 66 12.53 3.61 -7.48
CA ARG A 66 11.64 3.12 -8.54
C ARG A 66 10.46 2.32 -7.99
N ALA A 67 10.71 1.49 -6.96
CA ALA A 67 9.66 0.75 -6.28
C ALA A 67 8.66 1.67 -5.55
N ILE A 68 9.10 2.82 -5.01
CA ILE A 68 8.19 3.82 -4.45
C ILE A 68 7.37 4.48 -5.56
N ASP A 69 8.00 4.84 -6.67
CA ASP A 69 7.32 5.46 -7.81
C ASP A 69 6.23 4.51 -8.37
N GLU A 70 6.50 3.21 -8.41
CA GLU A 70 5.52 2.18 -8.79
C GLU A 70 4.40 2.02 -7.74
N LEU A 71 4.74 2.03 -6.45
CA LEU A 71 3.76 2.02 -5.35
C LEU A 71 2.84 3.25 -5.39
N GLU A 72 3.38 4.41 -5.75
CA GLU A 72 2.64 5.66 -5.97
C GLU A 72 1.67 5.50 -7.14
N ALA A 73 2.11 4.90 -8.26
CA ALA A 73 1.29 4.64 -9.45
C ALA A 73 0.19 3.58 -9.25
N LEU A 74 0.29 2.70 -8.25
CA LEU A 74 -0.75 1.72 -7.96
C LEU A 74 -2.09 2.38 -7.61
N SER A 75 -3.17 1.71 -8.01
CA SER A 75 -4.54 2.12 -7.69
C SER A 75 -4.71 2.38 -6.18
N PRO A 76 -5.39 3.46 -5.78
CA PRO A 76 -5.62 3.77 -4.36
C PRO A 76 -6.34 2.67 -3.58
N ASN A 77 -7.13 1.81 -4.25
CA ASN A 77 -7.91 0.76 -3.60
C ASN A 77 -7.21 -0.61 -3.60
N HIS A 78 -5.91 -0.65 -3.93
CA HIS A 78 -5.18 -1.91 -4.02
C HIS A 78 -4.77 -2.40 -2.61
N PRO A 79 -5.19 -3.60 -2.15
CA PRO A 79 -4.92 -4.08 -0.78
C PRO A 79 -3.43 -4.09 -0.42
N PHE A 80 -2.57 -4.38 -1.40
CA PHE A 80 -1.12 -4.38 -1.21
C PHE A 80 -0.55 -2.98 -0.97
N LYS A 81 -1.15 -1.91 -1.52
CA LYS A 81 -0.64 -0.54 -1.35
C LYS A 81 -0.72 -0.12 0.11
N SER A 82 -1.90 -0.25 0.71
CA SER A 82 -2.12 0.11 2.11
C SER A 82 -1.34 -0.80 3.07
N ALA A 83 -1.27 -2.11 2.80
CA ALA A 83 -0.47 -3.04 3.59
C ALA A 83 1.03 -2.70 3.55
N SER A 84 1.55 -2.38 2.35
CA SER A 84 2.95 -1.98 2.15
C SER A 84 3.25 -0.65 2.83
N LEU A 85 2.43 0.38 2.62
CA LEU A 85 2.61 1.69 3.23
C LEU A 85 2.62 1.62 4.75
N LYS A 86 1.71 0.85 5.35
CA LYS A 86 1.68 0.62 6.81
C LYS A 86 2.97 -0.02 7.32
N LEU A 87 3.48 -1.05 6.64
CA LEU A 87 4.71 -1.75 7.04
C LEU A 87 5.95 -0.86 6.85
N LEU A 88 6.03 -0.11 5.75
CA LEU A 88 7.11 0.83 5.48
C LEU A 88 7.11 2.01 6.45
N TYR A 89 5.93 2.51 6.84
CA TYR A 89 5.80 3.55 7.85
C TYR A 89 6.27 3.05 9.22
N ASN A 90 5.87 1.84 9.62
CA ASN A 90 6.33 1.22 10.86
C ASN A 90 7.85 1.01 10.87
N LEU A 91 8.42 0.53 9.76
CA LEU A 91 9.87 0.42 9.60
C LEU A 91 10.53 1.80 9.71
N SER A 92 9.99 2.80 9.03
CA SER A 92 10.47 4.18 9.07
C SER A 92 10.47 4.74 10.50
N ARG A 93 9.40 4.51 11.28
CA ARG A 93 9.33 4.86 12.71
C ARG A 93 10.39 4.15 13.53
N ASN A 94 10.63 2.86 13.31
CA ASN A 94 11.68 2.13 14.02
C ASN A 94 13.08 2.68 13.67
N LEU A 95 13.31 3.02 12.40
CA LEU A 95 14.55 3.68 11.95
C LEU A 95 14.67 5.09 12.52
N GLN A 96 13.56 5.76 12.84
CA GLN A 96 13.62 7.07 13.48
C GLN A 96 14.27 7.03 14.87
N ALA A 97 14.20 5.90 15.57
CA ALA A 97 14.84 5.72 16.87
C ALA A 97 16.38 5.59 16.79
N LEU A 98 16.96 5.44 15.59
CA LEU A 98 18.41 5.28 15.42
C LEU A 98 19.13 6.65 15.37
N PRO A 99 20.23 6.84 16.15
CA PRO A 99 20.92 8.12 16.28
C PRO A 99 21.77 8.53 15.07
N LYS A 100 22.10 7.61 14.15
CA LYS A 100 22.84 7.92 12.91
C LYS A 100 21.99 7.55 11.69
N ARG A 101 21.34 8.56 11.08
CA ARG A 101 20.60 8.38 9.82
C ARG A 101 21.43 8.82 8.63
N THR A 102 21.36 8.05 7.57
CA THR A 102 21.89 8.43 6.25
C THR A 102 20.98 9.46 5.58
N GLN A 103 21.52 10.22 4.63
CA GLN A 103 20.74 11.18 3.83
C GLN A 103 19.65 10.48 3.00
N GLU A 104 19.92 9.24 2.57
CA GLU A 104 18.96 8.39 1.84
C GLU A 104 17.73 8.07 2.69
N GLU A 105 17.92 7.67 3.96
CA GLU A 105 16.82 7.37 4.89
C GLU A 105 15.95 8.59 5.18
N ARG A 106 16.56 9.78 5.29
CA ARG A 106 15.80 11.02 5.48
C ARG A 106 14.91 11.33 4.27
N LYS A 107 15.45 11.25 3.06
CA LYS A 107 14.69 11.44 1.81
C LYS A 107 13.56 10.42 1.68
N PHE A 108 13.84 9.17 2.05
CA PHE A 108 12.86 8.09 2.04
C PHE A 108 11.67 8.39 2.97
N ILE A 109 11.93 8.79 4.21
CA ILE A 109 10.88 9.13 5.18
C ILE A 109 10.05 10.32 4.70
N MET A 110 10.69 11.36 4.16
CA MET A 110 10.00 12.56 3.65
C MET A 110 9.04 12.24 2.50
N ARG A 111 9.38 11.26 1.63
CA ARG A 111 8.49 10.82 0.56
C ARG A 111 7.36 9.93 1.06
N LEU A 112 7.64 9.03 2.01
CA LEU A 112 6.65 8.06 2.48
C LEU A 112 5.59 8.63 3.43
N ALA A 113 5.94 9.58 4.28
CA ALA A 113 5.03 10.15 5.26
C ALA A 113 3.71 10.67 4.64
N PRO A 114 3.73 11.54 3.62
CA PRO A 114 2.50 12.05 3.02
C PRO A 114 1.69 10.95 2.32
N LEU A 115 2.35 9.96 1.71
CA LEU A 115 1.67 8.83 1.05
C LEU A 115 0.88 7.98 2.04
N TYR A 116 1.47 7.73 3.21
CA TYR A 116 0.80 6.98 4.27
C TYR A 116 -0.34 7.78 4.91
N GLU A 117 -0.16 9.08 5.14
CA GLU A 117 -1.22 9.95 5.66
C GLU A 117 -2.42 9.98 4.69
N GLN A 118 -2.17 10.16 3.40
CA GLN A 118 -3.22 10.14 2.38
C GLN A 118 -3.94 8.78 2.28
N ASP A 119 -3.20 7.67 2.34
CA ASP A 119 -3.80 6.32 2.34
C ASP A 119 -4.66 6.10 3.59
N ARG A 120 -4.20 6.58 4.74
CA ARG A 120 -4.96 6.51 6.00
C ARG A 120 -6.23 7.34 5.98
N GLU A 121 -6.17 8.58 5.49
CA GLU A 121 -7.35 9.44 5.35
C GLU A 121 -8.40 8.82 4.43
N LYS A 122 -7.97 8.28 3.28
CA LYS A 122 -8.85 7.55 2.37
C LYS A 122 -9.48 6.32 3.03
N ALA A 123 -8.70 5.57 3.81
CA ALA A 123 -9.20 4.40 4.52
C ALA A 123 -10.27 4.78 5.57
N ILE A 124 -10.11 5.92 6.25
CA ILE A 124 -11.10 6.47 7.18
C ILE A 124 -12.37 6.88 6.42
N GLN A 125 -12.23 7.69 5.37
CA GLN A 125 -13.34 8.12 4.51
C GLN A 125 -14.14 6.94 3.96
N GLN A 126 -13.46 5.92 3.42
CA GLN A 126 -14.11 4.71 2.91
C GLN A 126 -14.82 3.92 4.03
N GLY A 127 -14.22 3.88 5.22
CA GLY A 127 -14.80 3.23 6.40
C GLY A 127 -16.11 3.89 6.83
N GLU A 128 -16.11 5.22 6.95
CA GLU A 128 -17.29 6.02 7.30
C GLU A 128 -18.37 5.96 6.24
N ALA A 129 -18.01 6.16 4.97
CA ALA A 129 -18.95 6.04 3.85
C ALA A 129 -19.62 4.66 3.85
N LYS A 130 -18.87 3.58 4.13
CA LYS A 130 -19.42 2.23 4.23
C LYS A 130 -20.41 2.09 5.39
N VAL A 131 -20.15 2.71 6.54
CA VAL A 131 -21.07 2.70 7.69
C VAL A 131 -22.34 3.47 7.36
N VAL A 132 -22.22 4.70 6.85
CA VAL A 132 -23.35 5.54 6.45
C VAL A 132 -24.20 4.84 5.39
N LEU A 133 -23.59 4.30 4.34
CA LEU A 133 -24.30 3.55 3.29
C LEU A 133 -25.03 2.33 3.85
N ARG A 134 -24.45 1.63 4.83
CA ARG A 134 -25.11 0.49 5.47
C ARG A 134 -26.31 0.93 6.30
N GLN A 135 -26.23 2.08 6.99
CA GLN A 135 -27.36 2.65 7.74
C GLN A 135 -28.48 3.11 6.81
N LEU A 136 -28.15 3.84 5.75
CA LEU A 136 -29.10 4.27 4.72
C LEU A 136 -29.74 3.07 4.04
N LYS A 137 -28.97 2.03 3.69
CA LYS A 137 -29.50 0.80 3.10
C LYS A 137 -30.49 0.08 4.04
N ARG A 138 -30.27 0.19 5.35
CA ARG A 138 -31.16 -0.40 6.36
C ARG A 138 -32.43 0.43 6.56
N ARG A 139 -32.38 1.77 6.48
CA ARG A 139 -33.56 2.64 6.65
C ARG A 139 -34.40 2.77 5.37
N PHE A 140 -33.77 3.00 4.22
CA PHE A 140 -34.45 3.33 2.97
C PHE A 140 -34.42 2.21 1.92
N GLY A 141 -33.73 1.09 2.18
CA GLY A 141 -33.60 -0.01 1.22
C GLY A 141 -32.49 0.24 0.20
N GLU A 142 -32.63 -0.30 -1.01
CA GLU A 142 -31.58 -0.14 -2.03
C GLU A 142 -31.49 1.31 -2.54
N LEU A 143 -30.33 1.92 -2.34
CA LEU A 143 -30.05 3.25 -2.85
C LEU A 143 -29.56 3.16 -4.31
N PRO A 144 -29.95 4.12 -5.17
CA PRO A 144 -29.47 4.14 -6.52
C PRO A 144 -27.94 4.41 -6.58
N PRO A 145 -27.24 3.91 -7.62
CA PRO A 145 -25.78 3.93 -7.69
C PRO A 145 -25.18 5.33 -7.63
N ASN A 146 -25.85 6.31 -8.23
CA ASN A 146 -25.46 7.72 -8.22
C ASN A 146 -25.34 8.27 -6.79
N ILE A 147 -26.29 7.97 -5.90
CA ILE A 147 -26.25 8.41 -4.50
C ILE A 147 -25.10 7.72 -3.77
N THR A 148 -24.91 6.43 -4.03
CA THR A 148 -23.84 5.64 -3.41
C THR A 148 -22.46 6.18 -3.78
N GLU A 149 -22.25 6.52 -5.05
CA GLU A 149 -21.01 7.12 -5.53
C GLU A 149 -20.77 8.52 -4.99
N THR A 150 -21.81 9.35 -4.85
CA THR A 150 -21.69 10.67 -4.24
C THR A 150 -21.22 10.54 -2.80
N ILE A 151 -21.85 9.67 -2.00
CA ILE A 151 -21.50 9.45 -0.59
C ILE A 151 -20.06 8.95 -0.45
N GLN A 152 -19.61 8.04 -1.32
CA GLN A 152 -18.22 7.56 -1.29
C GLN A 152 -17.17 8.62 -1.61
N LYS A 153 -17.56 9.75 -2.22
CA LYS A 153 -16.67 10.87 -2.57
C LYS A 153 -16.74 12.02 -1.58
N LEU A 154 -17.66 12.00 -0.61
CA LEU A 154 -17.77 13.02 0.43
C LEU A 154 -16.56 13.01 1.37
N SER A 155 -16.14 14.18 1.84
CA SER A 155 -15.10 14.28 2.88
C SER A 155 -15.56 13.61 4.18
N VAL A 156 -14.60 13.26 5.04
CA VAL A 156 -14.83 12.72 6.39
C VAL A 156 -15.80 13.61 7.17
N GLU A 157 -15.55 14.92 7.22
CA GLU A 157 -16.43 15.89 7.90
C GLU A 157 -17.89 15.83 7.39
N LYS A 158 -18.09 15.78 6.07
CA LYS A 158 -19.44 15.65 5.48
C LYS A 158 -20.07 14.29 5.76
N LEU A 159 -19.27 13.23 5.88
CA LEU A 159 -19.77 11.90 6.23
C LEU A 159 -20.22 11.82 7.70
N GLU A 160 -19.51 12.50 8.60
CA GLU A 160 -19.90 12.67 9.99
C GLU A 160 -21.20 13.49 10.10
N ASP A 161 -21.27 14.64 9.44
CA ASP A 161 -22.49 15.48 9.39
C ASP A 161 -23.69 14.71 8.82
N LEU A 162 -23.47 13.95 7.74
CA LEU A 162 -24.49 13.07 7.17
C LEU A 162 -24.91 11.98 8.15
N GLY A 163 -23.99 11.43 8.93
CA GLY A 163 -24.28 10.43 9.96
C GLY A 163 -25.21 10.95 11.05
N GLU A 164 -25.05 12.22 11.45
CA GLU A 164 -25.95 12.88 12.40
C GLU A 164 -27.30 13.22 11.77
N ALA A 165 -27.30 13.91 10.62
CA ALA A 165 -28.52 14.32 9.92
C ALA A 165 -29.38 13.12 9.47
N LEU A 166 -28.76 11.97 9.19
CA LEU A 166 -29.44 10.72 8.84
C LEU A 166 -30.45 10.27 9.89
N LEU A 167 -30.22 10.60 11.17
CA LEU A 167 -31.13 10.25 12.25
C LEU A 167 -32.44 11.04 12.18
N ASP A 168 -32.40 12.27 11.66
CA ASP A 168 -33.54 13.17 11.53
C ASP A 168 -34.30 12.99 10.22
N PHE A 169 -33.73 12.29 9.23
CA PHE A 169 -34.41 12.06 7.95
C PHE A 169 -35.64 11.18 8.12
N GLU A 170 -36.77 11.61 7.55
CA GLU A 170 -38.01 10.84 7.49
C GLU A 170 -38.13 10.11 6.16
N THR A 171 -37.60 10.71 5.08
CA THR A 171 -37.75 10.22 3.71
C THR A 171 -36.44 10.20 2.93
N GLN A 172 -36.42 9.45 1.83
CA GLN A 172 -35.28 9.46 0.89
C GLN A 172 -35.11 10.83 0.19
N ALA A 173 -36.18 11.64 0.12
CA ALA A 173 -36.10 12.98 -0.44
C ALA A 173 -35.24 13.91 0.43
N ASP A 174 -35.28 13.75 1.76
CA ASP A 174 -34.45 14.52 2.70
C ASP A 174 -32.96 14.27 2.47
N LEU A 175 -32.58 13.00 2.25
CA LEU A 175 -31.23 12.60 1.88
C LEU A 175 -30.77 13.27 0.57
N ILE A 176 -31.63 13.26 -0.46
CA ILE A 176 -31.30 13.87 -1.76
C ILE A 176 -31.15 15.38 -1.62
N ASN A 177 -32.04 16.02 -0.87
CA ASN A 177 -31.98 17.45 -0.59
C ASN A 177 -30.70 17.83 0.15
N TRP A 178 -30.32 17.05 1.16
CA TRP A 178 -29.07 17.25 1.89
C TRP A 178 -27.84 17.11 0.98
N LEU A 179 -27.79 16.05 0.15
CA LEU A 179 -26.68 15.84 -0.79
C LEU A 179 -26.56 16.93 -1.86
N ASN A 180 -27.66 17.62 -2.20
CA ASN A 180 -27.64 18.76 -3.12
C ASN A 180 -27.18 20.07 -2.45
N GLN A 181 -27.25 20.16 -1.12
CA GLN A 181 -26.81 21.32 -0.34
C GLN A 181 -25.35 21.21 0.13
N ALA A 182 -24.84 19.98 0.22
CA ALA A 182 -23.50 19.66 0.71
C ALA A 182 -22.42 19.82 -0.37
#